data_AF-A0A259RJF1-F1
#
_entry.id   AF-A0A259RJF1-F1
#
_cell.length_a   1.000
_cell.length_b   1.000
_cell.length_c   1.000
_cell.angle_alpha   90.00
_cell.angle_beta   90.00
_cell.angle_gamma   90.00
#
_symmetry.space_group_name_H-M   'P 1'
#
loop_
_entity.id
_entity.type
_entity.pdbx_description
1 polymer ?
#
loop_
_entity_poly.entity_id
_entity_poly.type
_entity_poly.pdbx_seq_one_letter_code
_entity_poly.pdbx_strand_id
1 'polypeptide(L)' 'CLAHGYSTFEGGAQGEHKMARGLQPVATRSAHWLAHPQFSRAVEDYLERESAALAEHQNSLQERLPFKEVQ' A
#
# COMPACT_ATOMS: atom_id res chain seq x y z
N CYS A 1 -11.34 14.41 13.02
CA CYS A 1 -11.92 13.26 12.31
C CYS A 1 -12.97 12.53 13.14
N LEU A 2 -12.63 12.03 14.35
CA LEU A 2 -13.56 11.26 15.19
C LEU A 2 -14.86 12.00 15.54
N ALA A 3 -14.79 13.29 15.91
CA ALA A 3 -15.98 14.11 16.18
C ALA A 3 -16.91 14.29 14.97
N HIS A 4 -16.43 14.02 13.75
CA HIS A 4 -17.20 14.09 12.51
C HIS A 4 -17.66 12.70 12.03
N GLY A 5 -17.46 11.65 12.84
CA GLY A 5 -17.91 10.28 12.54
C GLY A 5 -17.04 9.53 11.53
N TYR A 6 -15.88 10.07 11.13
CA TYR A 6 -14.97 9.34 10.25
C TYR A 6 -14.27 8.21 10.99
N SER A 7 -14.42 6.99 10.48
CA SER A 7 -13.81 5.75 11.01
C SER A 7 -12.48 5.39 10.35
N THR A 8 -12.19 5.98 9.19
CA THR A 8 -10.98 5.71 8.41
C THR A 8 -10.15 6.97 8.21
N PHE A 9 -8.83 6.80 8.22
CA PHE A 9 -7.86 7.85 7.97
C PHE A 9 -6.71 7.30 7.12
N GLU A 10 -6.48 7.92 5.96
CA GLU A 10 -5.41 7.54 5.03
C GLU A 10 -4.19 8.45 5.23
N GLY A 11 -3.09 7.88 5.73
CA GLY A 11 -1.85 8.62 5.94
C GLY A 11 -1.02 8.87 4.66
N GLY A 12 -1.49 8.42 3.49
CA GLY A 12 -0.82 8.48 2.18
C GLY A 12 0.13 7.30 1.90
N ALA A 13 0.79 7.31 0.73
CA ALA A 13 1.77 6.28 0.32
C ALA A 13 3.14 6.42 1.04
N GLN A 14 3.98 5.36 1.03
CA GLN A 14 5.21 5.12 1.83
C GLN A 14 4.96 4.62 3.26
N GLY A 15 5.20 3.32 3.50
CA GLY A 15 4.64 2.57 4.63
C GLY A 15 5.53 2.39 5.86
N GLU A 16 6.83 2.14 5.70
CA GLU A 16 7.66 1.68 6.83
C GLU A 16 7.72 2.69 7.98
N HIS A 17 7.97 3.96 7.66
CA HIS A 17 8.07 5.05 8.64
C HIS A 17 6.72 5.37 9.30
N LYS A 18 5.61 4.91 8.72
CA LYS A 18 4.24 5.17 9.19
C LYS A 18 3.76 4.13 10.20
N MET A 19 4.34 2.94 10.21
CA MET A 19 4.04 1.92 11.21
C MET A 19 4.36 2.41 12.63
N ALA A 20 5.48 3.13 12.80
CA ALA A 20 5.86 3.75 14.07
C ALA A 20 4.84 4.82 14.56
N ARG A 21 4.00 5.33 13.67
CA ARG A 21 2.94 6.31 13.96
C ARG A 21 1.57 5.66 14.11
N GLY A 22 1.50 4.33 14.14
CA GLY A 22 0.27 3.59 14.29
C GLY A 22 -0.56 3.45 13.02
N LEU A 23 0.06 3.55 11.83
CA LEU A 23 -0.63 3.34 10.56
C LEU A 23 -0.24 1.98 9.96
N GLN A 24 -1.24 1.12 9.80
CA GLN A 24 -1.06 -0.21 9.20
C GLN A 24 -0.90 -0.10 7.67
N PRO A 25 0.05 -0.82 7.06
CA PRO A 25 0.15 -0.88 5.61
C PRO A 25 -1.05 -1.62 5.02
N VAL A 26 -1.68 -0.99 4.03
CA VAL A 26 -2.82 -1.54 3.29
C VAL A 26 -2.51 -1.45 1.80
N ALA A 27 -2.74 -2.54 1.07
CA ALA A 27 -2.61 -2.56 -0.37
C ALA A 27 -3.56 -1.53 -0.99
N THR A 28 -2.99 -0.53 -1.67
CA THR A 28 -3.74 0.55 -2.30
C THR A 28 -3.68 0.39 -3.81
N ARG A 29 -4.82 0.56 -4.48
CA ARG A 29 -4.92 0.49 -5.95
C ARG A 29 -5.09 1.88 -6.52
N SER A 30 -4.46 2.11 -7.67
CA SER A 30 -4.66 3.31 -8.47
C SER A 30 -4.84 2.92 -9.93
N ALA A 31 -5.54 3.75 -10.69
CA ALA A 31 -5.78 3.55 -12.11
C ALA A 31 -5.19 4.73 -12.87
N HIS A 32 -4.36 4.43 -13.87
CA HIS A 32 -3.66 5.44 -14.67
C HIS A 32 -3.88 5.15 -16.14
N TRP A 33 -4.24 6.18 -16.91
CA TRP A 33 -4.31 6.06 -18.36
C TRP A 33 -2.96 6.44 -18.97
N LEU A 34 -2.39 5.54 -19.75
CA LEU A 34 -1.10 5.72 -20.42
C LEU A 34 -1.33 5.80 -21.93
N ALA A 35 -1.23 7.01 -22.48
CA ALA A 35 -1.57 7.27 -23.88
C ALA A 35 -0.64 6.55 -24.88
N HIS A 36 0.65 6.41 -24.55
CA HIS A 36 1.63 5.83 -25.46
C HIS A 36 1.72 4.30 -25.28
N PRO A 37 1.39 3.49 -26.31
CA PRO A 37 1.29 2.03 -26.15
C PRO A 37 2.58 1.33 -25.73
N GLN A 38 3.74 1.85 -26.13
CA GLN A 38 5.03 1.28 -25.72
C GLN A 38 5.35 1.61 -24.26
N PHE A 39 4.90 2.78 -23.78
CA PHE A 39 5.10 3.16 -22.38
C PHE A 39 4.17 2.35 -21.47
N SER A 40 2.92 2.14 -21.89
CA SER A 40 1.98 1.27 -21.17
C SER A 40 2.53 -0.14 -20.99
N ARG A 41 3.09 -0.73 -22.05
CA ARG A 41 3.71 -2.06 -21.99
C ARG A 41 4.93 -2.10 -21.06
N ALA A 42 5.80 -1.09 -21.13
CA ALA A 42 6.96 -1.02 -20.24
C ALA A 42 6.56 -0.96 -18.75
N VAL A 43 5.46 -0.25 -18.43
CA VAL A 43 4.91 -0.20 -17.08
C VAL A 43 4.31 -1.56 -16.68
N GLU A 44 3.56 -2.20 -17.55
CA GLU A 44 2.98 -3.54 -17.32
C GLU A 44 4.07 -4.59 -17.03
N ASP A 45 5.09 -4.69 -17.91
CA ASP A 45 6.23 -5.61 -17.74
C ASP A 45 6.99 -5.36 -16.42
N TYR A 46 7.06 -4.11 -15.97
CA TYR A 46 7.67 -3.77 -14.69
C TYR A 46 6.81 -4.25 -13.52
N LEU A 47 5.50 -3.96 -13.56
CA LEU A 47 4.55 -4.32 -12.52
C LEU A 47 4.43 -5.83 -12.33
N GLU A 48 4.56 -6.64 -13.38
CA GLU A 48 4.61 -8.11 -13.27
C GLU A 48 5.72 -8.59 -12.33
N ARG A 49 6.88 -7.93 -12.34
CA ARG A 49 8.03 -8.27 -11.48
C ARG A 49 7.93 -7.61 -10.11
N GLU A 50 7.51 -6.35 -10.07
CA GLU A 50 7.42 -5.59 -8.82
C GLU A 50 6.34 -6.14 -7.89
N SER A 51 5.21 -6.60 -8.43
CA SER A 51 4.05 -7.03 -7.63
C SER A 51 4.38 -8.17 -6.65
N ALA A 52 5.22 -9.13 -7.07
CA ALA A 52 5.65 -10.23 -6.22
C ALA A 52 6.50 -9.72 -5.04
N ALA A 53 7.50 -8.87 -5.33
CA ALA A 53 8.36 -8.28 -4.32
C ALA A 53 7.57 -7.38 -3.36
N LEU A 54 6.58 -6.64 -3.86
CA LEU A 54 5.70 -5.82 -3.04
C LEU A 54 4.83 -6.66 -2.10
N ALA A 55 4.31 -7.79 -2.57
CA ALA A 55 3.52 -8.70 -1.73
C ALA A 55 4.35 -9.31 -0.60
N GLU A 56 5.58 -9.77 -0.89
CA GLU A 56 6.53 -10.25 0.13
C GLU A 56 6.87 -9.15 1.13
N HIS A 57 7.13 -7.93 0.65
CA HIS A 57 7.40 -6.78 1.49
C HIS A 57 6.21 -6.47 2.41
N GLN A 58 4.98 -6.47 1.88
CA GLN A 58 3.78 -6.24 2.66
C GLN A 58 3.61 -7.27 3.78
N ASN A 59 3.84 -8.56 3.49
CA ASN A 59 3.80 -9.61 4.50
C ASN A 59 4.84 -9.36 5.61
N SER A 60 6.07 -9.00 5.24
CA SER A 60 7.14 -8.71 6.22
C SER A 60 6.81 -7.52 7.13
N LEU A 61 6.07 -6.53 6.62
CA LEU A 61 5.60 -5.40 7.43
C LEU A 61 4.46 -5.80 8.35
N GLN A 62 3.56 -6.68 7.90
CA GLN A 62 2.44 -7.19 8.70
C GLN A 62 2.93 -8.01 9.91
N GLU A 63 3.97 -8.83 9.74
CA GLU A 63 4.60 -9.60 10.82
C GLU A 63 5.22 -8.72 11.92
N ARG A 64 5.50 -7.45 11.61
CA ARG A 64 6.13 -6.48 12.52
C ARG A 64 5.14 -5.49 13.11
N LEU A 65 3.84 -5.70 12.91
CA LEU A 65 2.83 -4.78 13.43
C LEU A 65 2.79 -4.79 14.96
N PRO A 66 2.83 -3.62 15.61
CA PRO A 66 2.76 -3.52 17.07
C PRO A 66 1.33 -3.66 17.61
N PHE A 67 0.38 -4.14 16.80
CA PHE A 67 -1.02 -4.24 17.14
C PHE A 67 -1.39 -5.68 17.53
N LYS A 68 -2.31 -5.81 18.49
CA LYS A 68 -2.91 -7.12 18.81
C LYS A 68 -3.91 -7.49 17.72
N GLU A 69 -3.94 -8.76 17.35
CA GLU A 69 -5.03 -9.29 16.53
C GLU A 69 -6.35 -9.08 17.27
N VAL A 70 -7.33 -8.51 16.57
CA VAL A 70 -8.69 -8.39 17.07
C VAL A 70 -9.39 -9.72 16.79
N GLN A 71 -9.63 -10.51 17.85
CA GLN A 71 -10.45 -11.71 17.81
C GLN A 71 -11.93 -11.37 17.64
#